data_AF-B9CZJ5-F1
#
_entry.id   AF-B9CZJ5-F1
#
_cell.length_a   1.000
_cell.length_b   1.000
_cell.length_c   1.000
_cell.angle_alpha   90.00
_cell.angle_beta   90.00
_cell.angle_gamma   90.00
#
_symmetry.space_group_name_H-M   'P 1'
#
loop_
_entity.id
_entity.type
_entity.pdbx_description
1 polymer ?
#
loop_
_entity_poly.entity_id
_entity_poly.type
_entity_poly.pdbx_seq_one_letter_code
_entity_poly.pdbx_strand_id
1 'polypeptide(L)'
;MKFKLLLFCALNLTVFAGPLQDAINAAEPGDILRLNDGLYEGNIIVDKPLTIIGKGENAVIRGDRKSSVIKVTAKNVKLINLNIEGSGTSQMDLNAGVSCLKGNNLLVEKSRFKDVLFGIELSECNQAIIRDNNITSKEGFDVPRRGDAVRAWYSHENLIERNYVYNSRDIVAWFSSNNVIRKNFGKNNRYAVHTMYSADNLIEDNEFSGGAVGMYFMFSTNSLVRRNVIINSNGAFGVGIALKDASGFNIRENTFLYNSRGIYSDRSPLNPGTVNTLENNQILYNVIGLQMHATQEKSVFKGNDFIGNMETAINDTPGSKIELNEWSGNYFDEYEGLDVDRDGIGDTPYLHFVYADKLWQYYPTLRFFYGSTVISGLNFLAKLAPFSEPLKLLEDGSPKMRPNNAEKATL
;
A
#
# COMPACT_ATOMS: atom_id res chain seq x y z
N MET A 1 68.22 -15.76 -7.94
CA MET A 1 67.42 -15.34 -6.78
C MET A 1 66.15 -14.66 -7.31
N LYS A 2 64.99 -15.32 -7.22
CA LYS A 2 63.70 -14.81 -7.76
C LYS A 2 63.04 -13.91 -6.72
N PHE A 3 62.84 -12.63 -7.05
CA PHE A 3 62.02 -11.71 -6.26
C PHE A 3 60.54 -12.00 -6.54
N LYS A 4 59.78 -12.46 -5.53
CA LYS A 4 58.32 -12.51 -5.56
C LYS A 4 57.79 -11.18 -5.02
N LEU A 5 57.15 -10.41 -5.88
CA LEU A 5 56.34 -9.26 -5.51
C LEU A 5 55.01 -9.80 -4.96
N LEU A 6 54.78 -9.68 -3.65
CA LEU A 6 53.52 -10.02 -3.00
C LEU A 6 52.53 -8.87 -3.19
N LEU A 7 51.45 -9.15 -3.92
CA LEU A 7 50.31 -8.29 -4.11
C LEU A 7 49.52 -8.25 -2.78
N PHE A 8 49.53 -7.11 -2.10
CA PHE A 8 48.70 -6.89 -0.91
C PHE A 8 47.27 -6.59 -1.37
N CYS A 9 46.40 -7.61 -1.33
CA CYS A 9 44.96 -7.43 -1.47
C CYS A 9 44.45 -6.85 -0.14
N ALA A 10 44.18 -5.54 -0.10
CA ALA A 10 43.53 -4.91 1.03
C ALA A 10 42.05 -5.32 1.04
N LEU A 11 41.70 -6.35 1.82
CA LEU A 11 40.32 -6.58 2.26
C LEU A 11 39.91 -5.37 3.12
N ASN A 12 38.90 -4.62 2.68
CA ASN A 12 38.23 -3.62 3.51
C ASN A 12 37.43 -4.34 4.61
N LEU A 13 38.11 -4.75 5.69
CA LEU A 13 37.47 -5.10 6.95
C LEU A 13 37.04 -3.78 7.62
N THR A 14 35.78 -3.40 7.40
CA THR A 14 35.15 -2.35 8.20
C THR A 14 34.99 -2.89 9.62
N VAL A 15 35.82 -2.38 10.53
CA VAL A 15 35.80 -2.72 11.95
C VAL A 15 34.56 -2.06 12.56
N PHE A 16 33.47 -2.82 12.67
CA PHE A 16 32.30 -2.49 13.48
C PHE A 16 32.65 -2.69 14.97
N ALA A 17 33.61 -1.93 15.51
CA ALA A 17 34.02 -2.09 16.91
C ALA A 17 33.16 -1.23 17.83
N GLY A 18 32.22 -1.88 18.52
CA GLY A 18 31.53 -1.35 19.69
C GLY A 18 31.24 -2.49 20.68
N PRO A 19 31.01 -2.22 21.98
CA PRO A 19 30.82 -3.26 22.99
C PRO A 19 29.71 -4.28 22.68
N LEU A 20 28.69 -3.87 21.92
CA LEU A 20 27.63 -4.77 21.45
C LEU A 20 28.13 -5.74 20.37
N GLN A 21 28.94 -5.29 19.42
CA GLN A 21 29.53 -6.18 18.42
C GLN A 21 30.46 -7.19 19.08
N ASP A 22 31.27 -6.78 20.07
CA ASP A 22 32.14 -7.70 20.80
C ASP A 22 31.33 -8.80 21.51
N ALA A 23 30.19 -8.44 22.12
CA ALA A 23 29.27 -9.41 22.71
C ALA A 23 28.64 -10.36 21.67
N ILE A 24 28.28 -9.86 20.49
CA ILE A 24 27.77 -10.69 19.37
C ILE A 24 28.86 -11.66 18.88
N ASN A 25 30.10 -11.18 18.77
CA ASN A 25 31.23 -11.98 18.33
C ASN A 25 31.51 -13.12 19.32
N ALA A 26 31.44 -12.84 20.63
CA ALA A 26 31.68 -13.80 21.69
C ALA A 26 30.53 -14.79 21.92
N ALA A 27 29.30 -14.45 21.54
CA ALA A 27 28.12 -15.30 21.71
C ALA A 27 28.16 -16.57 20.86
N GLU A 28 27.62 -17.66 21.40
CA GLU A 28 27.38 -18.90 20.67
C GLU A 28 26.11 -18.82 19.82
N PRO A 29 26.01 -19.56 18.70
CA PRO A 29 24.76 -19.64 17.93
C PRO A 29 23.57 -20.08 18.79
N GLY A 30 22.52 -19.27 18.79
CA GLY A 30 21.29 -19.49 19.56
C GLY A 30 21.22 -18.71 20.87
N ASP A 31 22.29 -18.04 21.27
CA ASP A 31 22.34 -17.25 22.50
C ASP A 31 21.34 -16.08 22.52
N ILE A 32 21.08 -15.60 23.73
CA ILE A 32 20.21 -14.45 24.00
C ILE A 32 21.04 -13.33 24.65
N LEU A 33 21.31 -12.29 23.88
CA LEU A 33 21.88 -11.04 24.39
C LEU A 33 20.77 -10.15 24.94
N ARG A 34 20.82 -9.89 26.25
CA ARG A 34 19.85 -9.03 26.94
C ARG A 34 20.49 -7.66 27.20
N LEU A 35 20.03 -6.64 26.49
CA LEU A 35 20.51 -5.27 26.63
C LEU A 35 19.78 -4.57 27.77
N ASN A 36 20.54 -4.00 28.71
CA ASN A 36 19.97 -3.07 29.67
C ASN A 36 19.69 -1.72 28.98
N ASP A 37 18.96 -0.85 29.66
CA ASP A 37 18.80 0.53 29.18
C ASP A 37 20.17 1.20 29.05
N GLY A 38 20.38 1.90 27.93
CA GLY A 38 21.66 2.47 27.59
C GLY A 38 21.83 2.71 26.09
N LEU A 39 22.89 3.46 25.77
CA LEU A 39 23.28 3.73 24.39
C LEU A 39 24.38 2.76 23.97
N TYR A 40 24.12 2.02 22.89
CA TYR A 40 25.05 1.14 22.22
C TYR A 40 25.42 1.78 20.88
N GLU A 41 26.58 2.44 20.84
CA GLU A 41 27.06 3.12 19.63
C GLU A 41 27.77 2.17 18.69
N GLY A 42 27.57 2.42 17.40
CA GLY A 42 28.14 1.62 16.32
C GLY A 42 27.09 0.75 15.66
N ASN A 43 27.29 0.55 14.36
CA ASN A 43 26.50 -0.40 13.61
C ASN A 43 26.96 -1.83 13.94
N ILE A 44 26.07 -2.80 13.80
CA ILE A 44 26.35 -4.20 14.16
C ILE A 44 26.03 -5.15 13.00
N ILE A 45 26.73 -6.28 12.98
CA ILE A 45 26.48 -7.43 12.09
C ILE A 45 26.08 -8.63 12.94
N VAL A 46 24.94 -9.23 12.60
CA VAL A 46 24.46 -10.49 13.17
C VAL A 46 24.56 -11.58 12.10
N ASP A 47 25.62 -12.35 12.17
CA ASP A 47 26.04 -13.36 11.19
C ASP A 47 25.86 -14.82 11.67
N LYS A 48 25.33 -14.99 12.88
CA LYS A 48 24.93 -16.27 13.48
C LYS A 48 23.50 -16.18 14.05
N PRO A 49 22.76 -17.29 14.17
CA PRO A 49 21.48 -17.31 14.87
C PRO A 49 21.63 -16.70 16.26
N LEU A 50 20.84 -15.68 16.57
CA LEU A 50 21.00 -14.93 17.83
C LEU A 50 19.71 -14.19 18.17
N THR A 51 19.41 -14.08 19.47
CA THR A 51 18.36 -13.18 19.97
C THR A 51 18.98 -11.97 20.64
N ILE A 52 18.63 -10.76 20.21
CA ILE A 52 18.98 -9.50 20.87
C ILE A 52 17.69 -8.88 21.39
N ILE A 53 17.60 -8.69 22.71
CA ILE A 53 16.40 -8.18 23.38
C ILE A 53 16.73 -7.03 24.32
N GLY A 54 16.00 -5.92 24.22
CA GLY A 54 16.01 -4.86 25.23
C GLY A 54 15.20 -5.25 26.45
N LYS A 55 15.80 -5.16 27.65
CA LYS A 55 15.13 -5.47 28.92
C LYS A 55 14.18 -4.37 29.39
N GLY A 56 14.51 -3.12 29.09
CA GLY A 56 13.70 -1.94 29.41
C GLY A 56 13.24 -1.24 28.14
N GLU A 57 12.84 0.02 28.26
CA GLU A 57 12.31 0.80 27.13
C GLU A 57 13.38 1.60 26.39
N ASN A 58 14.62 1.64 26.91
CA ASN A 58 15.66 2.58 26.48
C ASN A 58 16.98 1.88 26.08
N ALA A 59 16.94 0.62 25.62
CA ALA A 59 18.06 0.02 24.91
C ALA A 59 18.14 0.64 23.50
N VAL A 60 19.10 1.54 23.27
CA VAL A 60 19.26 2.27 22.01
C VAL A 60 20.49 1.76 21.26
N ILE A 61 20.30 1.26 20.04
CA ILE A 61 21.38 0.96 19.10
C ILE A 61 21.47 2.12 18.11
N ARG A 62 22.56 2.87 18.16
CA ARG A 62 22.79 4.06 17.32
C ARG A 62 23.90 3.79 16.32
N GLY A 63 23.54 3.80 15.04
CA GLY A 63 24.49 3.69 13.94
C GLY A 63 25.33 4.96 13.74
N ASP A 64 26.34 4.83 12.89
CA ASP A 64 27.31 5.88 12.55
C ASP A 64 26.80 6.95 11.56
N ARG A 65 25.53 6.88 11.15
CA ARG A 65 24.93 7.71 10.10
C ARG A 65 25.55 7.55 8.71
N LYS A 66 26.26 6.45 8.44
CA LYS A 66 26.88 6.17 7.13
C LYS A 66 26.35 4.90 6.50
N SER A 67 26.00 3.89 7.29
CA SER A 67 25.46 2.61 6.79
C SER A 67 24.18 2.18 7.52
N SER A 68 23.66 0.98 7.23
CA SER A 68 22.58 0.37 8.02
C SER A 68 22.99 0.15 9.47
N VAL A 69 22.08 0.36 10.44
CA VAL A 69 22.38 0.24 11.87
C VAL A 69 22.62 -1.22 12.27
N ILE A 70 21.75 -2.13 11.84
CA ILE A 70 21.87 -3.56 12.08
C ILE A 70 21.86 -4.29 10.74
N LYS A 71 22.91 -5.05 10.45
CA LYS A 71 23.00 -5.93 9.28
C LYS A 71 22.81 -7.37 9.72
N VAL A 72 21.79 -8.04 9.20
CA VAL A 72 21.50 -9.44 9.47
C VAL A 72 21.83 -10.27 8.24
N THR A 73 22.73 -11.24 8.39
CA THR A 73 23.07 -12.23 7.35
C THR A 73 22.81 -13.67 7.78
N ALA A 74 22.58 -13.89 9.08
CA ALA A 74 22.18 -15.19 9.62
C ALA A 74 20.68 -15.45 9.54
N LYS A 75 20.33 -16.74 9.56
CA LYS A 75 18.96 -17.22 9.74
C LYS A 75 18.58 -17.23 11.23
N ASN A 76 17.27 -17.21 11.51
CA ASN A 76 16.70 -17.34 12.86
C ASN A 76 17.20 -16.26 13.85
N VAL A 77 17.43 -15.05 13.35
CA VAL A 77 17.78 -13.89 14.19
C VAL A 77 16.51 -13.25 14.75
N LYS A 78 16.56 -12.84 16.01
CA LYS A 78 15.45 -12.16 16.68
C LYS A 78 15.91 -10.82 17.26
N LEU A 79 15.26 -9.75 16.87
CA LEU A 79 15.50 -8.38 17.34
C LEU A 79 14.22 -7.89 18.03
N ILE A 80 14.25 -7.76 19.36
CA ILE A 80 13.04 -7.57 20.16
C ILE A 80 13.20 -6.37 21.09
N ASN A 81 12.21 -5.47 21.10
CA ASN A 81 12.14 -4.35 22.05
C ASN A 81 13.40 -3.45 22.03
N LEU A 82 13.79 -2.98 20.85
CA LEU A 82 14.97 -2.14 20.65
C LEU A 82 14.57 -0.75 20.14
N ASN A 83 15.33 0.28 20.52
CA ASN A 83 15.29 1.57 19.82
C ASN A 83 16.45 1.59 18.83
N ILE A 84 16.16 1.82 17.55
CA ILE A 84 17.13 1.73 16.46
C ILE A 84 17.16 3.09 15.75
N GLU A 85 18.34 3.71 15.69
CA GLU A 85 18.49 5.06 15.14
C GLU A 85 19.84 5.29 14.46
N GLY A 86 19.91 6.35 13.64
CA GLY A 86 21.18 6.82 13.08
C GLY A 86 21.69 6.01 11.89
N SER A 87 20.81 5.58 10.97
CA SER A 87 21.26 5.01 9.69
C SER A 87 21.85 6.10 8.78
N GLY A 88 22.61 5.70 7.77
CA GLY A 88 22.98 6.59 6.67
C GLY A 88 21.82 6.99 5.75
N THR A 89 22.14 7.74 4.68
CA THR A 89 21.16 8.37 3.77
C THR A 89 21.25 7.87 2.31
N SER A 90 22.10 6.88 2.03
CA SER A 90 22.25 6.32 0.68
C SER A 90 21.02 5.48 0.31
N GLN A 91 20.28 5.93 -0.71
CA GLN A 91 19.22 5.15 -1.37
C GLN A 91 19.82 3.99 -2.19
N MET A 92 21.06 4.14 -2.68
CA MET A 92 21.76 3.11 -3.44
C MET A 92 22.17 1.93 -2.56
N ASP A 93 22.73 2.22 -1.38
CA ASP A 93 23.17 1.20 -0.41
C ASP A 93 22.02 0.70 0.48
N LEU A 94 20.81 1.25 0.30
CA LEU A 94 19.61 0.91 1.05
C LEU A 94 19.82 1.02 2.58
N ASN A 95 20.46 2.09 3.04
CA ASN A 95 20.80 2.27 4.44
C ASN A 95 19.57 2.20 5.35
N ALA A 96 19.52 1.20 6.23
CA ALA A 96 18.32 0.88 7.00
C ALA A 96 18.55 0.92 8.52
N GLY A 97 17.47 0.90 9.30
CA GLY A 97 17.56 0.53 10.71
C GLY A 97 17.97 -0.94 10.85
N VAL A 98 17.25 -1.83 10.14
CA VAL A 98 17.61 -3.24 10.00
C VAL A 98 17.68 -3.58 8.52
N SER A 99 18.81 -4.08 8.03
CA SER A 99 18.92 -4.67 6.69
C SER A 99 19.18 -6.16 6.81
N CYS A 100 18.38 -6.97 6.15
CA CYS A 100 18.48 -8.41 6.10
C CYS A 100 18.89 -8.84 4.70
N LEU A 101 19.98 -9.61 4.59
CA LEU A 101 20.42 -10.21 3.34
C LEU A 101 20.51 -11.72 3.52
N LYS A 102 19.59 -12.47 2.87
CA LYS A 102 19.53 -13.94 2.91
C LYS A 102 19.34 -14.56 4.32
N GLY A 103 18.95 -13.74 5.29
CA GLY A 103 18.69 -14.11 6.68
C GLY A 103 17.24 -14.53 6.94
N ASN A 104 16.85 -15.70 6.45
CA ASN A 104 15.48 -16.22 6.62
C ASN A 104 15.07 -16.38 8.10
N ASN A 105 13.76 -16.35 8.36
CA ASN A 105 13.18 -16.44 9.71
C ASN A 105 13.63 -15.32 10.65
N LEU A 106 13.83 -14.11 10.12
CA LEU A 106 14.09 -12.92 10.92
C LEU A 106 12.83 -12.51 11.70
N LEU A 107 12.95 -12.30 13.01
CA LEU A 107 11.91 -11.65 13.81
C LEU A 107 12.37 -10.24 14.17
N VAL A 108 11.57 -9.23 13.83
CA VAL A 108 11.71 -7.86 14.33
C VAL A 108 10.41 -7.47 15.02
N GLU A 109 10.47 -7.34 16.35
CA GLU A 109 9.27 -7.17 17.17
C GLU A 109 9.41 -6.04 18.20
N LYS A 110 8.31 -5.30 18.43
CA LYS A 110 8.20 -4.31 19.52
C LYS A 110 9.28 -3.22 19.50
N SER A 111 9.85 -2.94 18.34
CA SER A 111 10.99 -2.03 18.21
C SER A 111 10.57 -0.66 17.67
N ARG A 112 11.33 0.36 18.03
CA ARG A 112 11.14 1.75 17.61
C ARG A 112 12.25 2.17 16.66
N PHE A 113 11.89 2.61 15.48
CA PHE A 113 12.79 3.07 14.44
C PHE A 113 12.60 4.57 14.23
N LYS A 114 13.67 5.34 14.38
CA LYS A 114 13.67 6.78 14.12
C LYS A 114 15.01 7.22 13.54
N ASP A 115 15.01 8.30 12.77
CA ASP A 115 16.24 8.77 12.09
C ASP A 115 16.94 7.66 11.28
N VAL A 116 16.13 6.82 10.64
CA VAL A 116 16.58 5.80 9.69
C VAL A 116 16.03 6.14 8.30
N LEU A 117 16.77 5.86 7.23
CA LEU A 117 16.29 6.09 5.87
C LEU A 117 15.25 5.04 5.50
N PHE A 118 15.66 3.76 5.51
CA PHE A 118 14.74 2.62 5.45
C PHE A 118 14.51 2.08 6.87
N GLY A 119 13.30 1.66 7.21
CA GLY A 119 13.03 1.04 8.51
C GLY A 119 13.65 -0.35 8.58
N ILE A 120 12.99 -1.29 7.89
CA ILE A 120 13.41 -2.68 7.75
C ILE A 120 13.50 -3.03 6.27
N GLU A 121 14.69 -3.42 5.83
CA GLU A 121 14.98 -3.82 4.46
C GLU A 121 15.23 -5.34 4.43
N LEU A 122 14.51 -6.05 3.58
CA LEU A 122 14.60 -7.48 3.35
C LEU A 122 15.03 -7.72 1.90
N SER A 123 16.23 -8.26 1.72
CA SER A 123 16.76 -8.71 0.45
C SER A 123 16.98 -10.22 0.50
N GLU A 124 16.15 -10.95 -0.26
CA GLU A 124 16.14 -12.41 -0.28
C GLU A 124 15.93 -13.03 1.12
N CYS A 125 15.15 -12.37 1.99
CA CYS A 125 14.83 -12.84 3.33
C CYS A 125 13.39 -13.34 3.39
N ASN A 126 13.24 -14.66 3.49
CA ASN A 126 11.94 -15.32 3.52
C ASN A 126 11.48 -15.59 4.95
N GLN A 127 10.17 -15.73 5.14
CA GLN A 127 9.55 -16.12 6.42
C GLN A 127 9.91 -15.18 7.58
N ALA A 128 10.18 -13.91 7.27
CA ALA A 128 10.39 -12.88 8.27
C ALA A 128 9.06 -12.49 8.94
N ILE A 129 9.12 -12.19 10.23
CA ILE A 129 8.01 -11.65 11.01
C ILE A 129 8.41 -10.25 11.46
N ILE A 130 7.70 -9.25 10.94
CA ILE A 130 7.87 -7.84 11.29
C ILE A 130 6.58 -7.40 11.97
N ARG A 131 6.61 -7.28 13.30
CA ARG A 131 5.38 -7.01 14.05
C ARG A 131 5.50 -6.05 15.21
N ASP A 132 4.41 -5.35 15.49
CA ASP A 132 4.30 -4.49 16.66
C ASP A 132 5.40 -3.40 16.73
N ASN A 133 5.95 -2.97 15.58
CA ASN A 133 7.00 -1.96 15.51
C ASN A 133 6.42 -0.56 15.27
N ASN A 134 7.16 0.46 15.70
CA ASN A 134 6.87 1.85 15.39
C ASN A 134 7.98 2.40 14.47
N ILE A 135 7.64 2.81 13.25
CA ILE A 135 8.62 3.11 12.19
C ILE A 135 8.39 4.50 11.60
N THR A 136 9.40 5.37 11.73
CA THR A 136 9.50 6.64 10.99
C THR A 136 10.83 6.78 10.27
N SER A 137 10.78 7.44 9.11
CA SER A 137 11.97 7.83 8.35
C SER A 137 12.67 9.04 9.00
N LYS A 138 13.77 9.48 8.39
CA LYS A 138 14.48 10.73 8.71
C LYS A 138 13.58 11.96 8.67
N GLU A 139 13.69 12.79 9.70
CA GLU A 139 12.97 14.04 9.84
C GLU A 139 13.42 15.08 8.77
N GLY A 140 12.49 15.93 8.33
CA GLY A 140 12.76 16.99 7.34
C GLY A 140 12.93 16.51 5.90
N PHE A 141 12.90 15.20 5.64
CA PHE A 141 12.92 14.66 4.29
C PHE A 141 11.53 14.80 3.65
N ASP A 142 11.50 15.30 2.42
CA ASP A 142 10.31 15.19 1.58
C ASP A 142 10.03 13.74 1.21
N VAL A 143 8.80 13.50 0.76
CA VAL A 143 8.31 12.15 0.47
C VAL A 143 9.22 11.36 -0.48
N PRO A 144 9.74 11.92 -1.60
CA PRO A 144 10.63 11.17 -2.51
C PRO A 144 11.99 10.80 -1.89
N ARG A 145 12.53 11.62 -0.97
CA ARG A 145 13.82 11.35 -0.34
C ARG A 145 13.75 10.34 0.79
N ARG A 146 12.57 10.10 1.38
CA ARG A 146 12.37 9.07 2.42
C ARG A 146 12.63 7.67 1.86
N GLY A 147 13.09 6.77 2.72
CA GLY A 147 13.11 5.35 2.42
C GLY A 147 11.79 4.68 2.84
N ASP A 148 11.65 3.43 2.43
CA ASP A 148 10.50 2.61 2.78
C ASP A 148 10.55 2.21 4.25
N ALA A 149 9.40 2.17 4.89
CA ALA A 149 9.30 1.71 6.27
C ALA A 149 9.61 0.21 6.35
N VAL A 150 9.05 -0.57 5.43
CA VAL A 150 9.38 -1.97 5.22
C VAL A 150 9.52 -2.21 3.73
N ARG A 151 10.67 -2.74 3.31
CA ARG A 151 10.95 -3.09 1.92
C ARG A 151 11.25 -4.58 1.82
N ALA A 152 10.42 -5.32 1.11
CA ALA A 152 10.66 -6.70 0.73
C ALA A 152 11.09 -6.79 -0.74
N TRP A 153 12.25 -7.36 -0.99
CA TRP A 153 12.83 -7.60 -2.32
C TRP A 153 13.19 -9.08 -2.46
N TYR A 154 12.59 -9.77 -3.43
CA TYR A 154 12.71 -11.24 -3.59
C TYR A 154 12.50 -12.00 -2.28
N SER A 155 11.54 -11.53 -1.47
CA SER A 155 11.33 -11.97 -0.10
C SER A 155 9.90 -12.49 0.04
N HIS A 156 9.77 -13.75 0.38
CA HIS A 156 8.52 -14.51 0.30
C HIS A 156 8.03 -14.96 1.68
N GLU A 157 6.73 -15.21 1.78
CA GLU A 157 6.12 -15.81 2.99
C GLU A 157 6.33 -14.97 4.26
N ASN A 158 6.49 -13.65 4.11
CA ASN A 158 6.69 -12.76 5.25
C ASN A 158 5.37 -12.33 5.87
N LEU A 159 5.41 -12.08 7.18
CA LEU A 159 4.30 -11.52 7.95
C LEU A 159 4.67 -10.11 8.41
N ILE A 160 3.99 -9.11 7.87
CA ILE A 160 4.11 -7.70 8.26
C ILE A 160 2.80 -7.32 8.97
N GLU A 161 2.81 -7.32 10.31
CA GLU A 161 1.57 -7.13 11.08
C GLU A 161 1.64 -6.15 12.24
N ARG A 162 0.55 -5.41 12.50
CA ARG A 162 0.45 -4.52 13.68
C ARG A 162 1.57 -3.49 13.80
N ASN A 163 2.18 -3.08 12.70
CA ASN A 163 3.16 -2.01 12.72
C ASN A 163 2.47 -0.66 12.60
N TYR A 164 2.97 0.34 13.32
CA TYR A 164 2.63 1.74 13.12
C TYR A 164 3.70 2.41 12.27
N VAL A 165 3.34 2.80 11.06
CA VAL A 165 4.25 3.37 10.08
C VAL A 165 3.83 4.80 9.78
N TYR A 166 4.68 5.77 10.07
CA TYR A 166 4.33 7.18 9.89
C TYR A 166 5.48 7.99 9.32
N ASN A 167 5.16 9.06 8.58
CA ASN A 167 6.14 9.95 7.97
C ASN A 167 7.28 9.21 7.23
N SER A 168 6.94 8.12 6.55
CA SER A 168 7.85 7.24 5.82
C SER A 168 7.41 7.13 4.36
N ARG A 169 8.13 6.41 3.50
CA ARG A 169 7.71 6.22 2.10
C ARG A 169 6.64 5.13 2.01
N ASP A 170 7.03 3.87 1.84
CA ASP A 170 6.08 2.77 1.56
C ASP A 170 6.23 1.60 2.54
N ILE A 171 5.19 0.76 2.65
CA ILE A 171 5.37 -0.69 2.86
C ILE A 171 5.33 -1.32 1.47
N VAL A 172 6.45 -1.91 1.04
CA VAL A 172 6.61 -2.39 -0.34
C VAL A 172 7.03 -3.85 -0.41
N ALA A 173 6.42 -4.59 -1.34
CA ALA A 173 6.78 -5.95 -1.73
C ALA A 173 7.10 -5.99 -3.23
N TRP A 174 8.36 -6.23 -3.56
CA TRP A 174 8.86 -6.25 -4.93
C TRP A 174 9.42 -7.63 -5.26
N PHE A 175 8.93 -8.26 -6.32
CA PHE A 175 9.23 -9.66 -6.67
C PHE A 175 8.97 -10.62 -5.49
N SER A 176 7.95 -10.32 -4.68
CA SER A 176 7.77 -10.86 -3.34
C SER A 176 6.35 -11.40 -3.19
N SER A 177 6.23 -12.72 -3.19
CA SER A 177 4.94 -13.44 -3.20
C SER A 177 4.62 -14.15 -1.89
N ASN A 178 3.35 -14.50 -1.69
CA ASN A 178 2.84 -15.20 -0.51
C ASN A 178 3.03 -14.44 0.81
N ASN A 179 3.14 -13.11 0.77
CA ASN A 179 3.27 -12.30 1.97
C ASN A 179 1.90 -11.95 2.56
N VAL A 180 1.87 -11.77 3.88
CA VAL A 180 0.70 -11.31 4.63
C VAL A 180 1.01 -9.93 5.21
N ILE A 181 0.28 -8.92 4.77
CA ILE A 181 0.37 -7.53 5.25
C ILE A 181 -0.96 -7.23 5.95
N ARG A 182 -0.98 -7.24 7.29
CA ARG A 182 -2.24 -7.11 8.02
C ARG A 182 -2.22 -6.25 9.27
N LYS A 183 -3.34 -5.61 9.59
CA LYS A 183 -3.50 -4.84 10.84
C LYS A 183 -2.45 -3.76 11.04
N ASN A 184 -1.82 -3.27 9.96
CA ASN A 184 -0.88 -2.16 10.04
C ASN A 184 -1.65 -0.85 10.01
N PHE A 185 -1.11 0.13 10.71
CA PHE A 185 -1.64 1.47 10.79
C PHE A 185 -0.62 2.42 10.19
N GLY A 186 -1.04 3.36 9.34
CA GLY A 186 -0.09 4.35 8.85
C GLY A 186 -0.65 5.73 8.54
N LYS A 187 0.27 6.69 8.55
CA LYS A 187 -0.03 8.11 8.43
C LYS A 187 1.04 8.87 7.67
N ASN A 188 0.61 9.70 6.71
CA ASN A 188 1.49 10.56 5.91
C ASN A 188 2.59 9.78 5.17
N ASN A 189 2.22 8.62 4.62
CA ASN A 189 3.05 7.80 3.77
C ASN A 189 2.99 8.27 2.31
N ARG A 190 3.93 7.84 1.47
CA ARG A 190 3.72 7.98 0.02
C ARG A 190 2.66 6.99 -0.41
N TYR A 191 2.99 5.70 -0.41
CA TYR A 191 2.07 4.60 -0.66
C TYR A 191 1.86 3.83 0.65
N ALA A 192 0.62 3.54 1.03
CA ALA A 192 0.36 2.71 2.21
C ALA A 192 0.92 1.30 2.02
N VAL A 193 0.47 0.62 0.95
CA VAL A 193 0.95 -0.69 0.54
C VAL A 193 1.22 -0.67 -0.95
N HIS A 194 2.39 -1.14 -1.35
CA HIS A 194 2.83 -1.19 -2.74
C HIS A 194 3.31 -2.60 -3.08
N THR A 195 2.76 -3.20 -4.13
CA THR A 195 3.32 -4.44 -4.70
C THR A 195 3.76 -4.23 -6.13
N MET A 196 4.89 -4.83 -6.49
CA MET A 196 5.43 -4.78 -7.84
C MET A 196 5.94 -6.18 -8.25
N TYR A 197 5.49 -6.69 -9.40
CA TYR A 197 5.84 -8.04 -9.90
C TYR A 197 5.65 -9.15 -8.86
N SER A 198 4.55 -9.11 -8.12
CA SER A 198 4.32 -9.98 -6.96
C SER A 198 3.01 -10.74 -7.09
N ALA A 199 2.90 -11.91 -6.44
CA ALA A 199 1.72 -12.76 -6.56
C ALA A 199 1.24 -13.29 -5.21
N ASP A 200 -0.04 -13.66 -5.14
CA ASP A 200 -0.62 -14.43 -4.04
C ASP A 200 -0.42 -13.79 -2.65
N ASN A 201 -0.44 -12.46 -2.59
CA ASN A 201 -0.32 -11.73 -1.33
C ASN A 201 -1.70 -11.53 -0.68
N LEU A 202 -1.71 -11.54 0.65
CA LEU A 202 -2.88 -11.19 1.46
C LEU A 202 -2.65 -9.81 2.11
N ILE A 203 -3.50 -8.85 1.76
CA ILE A 203 -3.49 -7.50 2.32
C ILE A 203 -4.83 -7.30 3.04
N GLU A 204 -4.83 -7.34 4.37
CA GLU A 204 -6.08 -7.30 5.13
C GLU A 204 -6.08 -6.47 6.41
N ASP A 205 -7.23 -5.91 6.75
CA ASP A 205 -7.46 -5.24 8.04
C ASP A 205 -6.47 -4.09 8.32
N ASN A 206 -5.91 -3.43 7.28
CA ASN A 206 -5.00 -2.30 7.46
C ASN A 206 -5.73 -0.96 7.39
N GLU A 207 -5.23 0.05 8.10
CA GLU A 207 -5.77 1.41 8.11
C GLU A 207 -4.69 2.44 7.80
N PHE A 208 -4.90 3.23 6.75
CA PHE A 208 -3.96 4.27 6.34
C PHE A 208 -4.64 5.59 6.02
N SER A 209 -3.99 6.69 6.40
CA SER A 209 -4.52 8.03 6.18
C SER A 209 -3.50 9.07 5.73
N GLY A 210 -3.96 10.03 4.92
CA GLY A 210 -3.19 11.24 4.57
C GLY A 210 -1.97 10.98 3.69
N GLY A 211 -1.91 9.83 3.02
CA GLY A 211 -0.84 9.51 2.07
C GLY A 211 -1.09 10.08 0.67
N ALA A 212 -0.14 9.86 -0.25
CA ALA A 212 -0.34 10.21 -1.66
C ALA A 212 -1.16 9.14 -2.40
N VAL A 213 -0.94 7.87 -2.09
CA VAL A 213 -1.71 6.73 -2.59
C VAL A 213 -1.95 5.78 -1.43
N GLY A 214 -3.13 5.20 -1.33
CA GLY A 214 -3.38 4.08 -0.43
C GLY A 214 -2.64 2.84 -0.91
N MET A 215 -3.31 2.02 -1.69
CA MET A 215 -2.74 0.77 -2.17
C MET A 215 -2.42 0.85 -3.67
N TYR A 216 -1.23 0.40 -4.08
CA TYR A 216 -0.84 0.35 -5.49
C TYR A 216 -0.29 -1.03 -5.84
N PHE A 217 -0.99 -1.75 -6.72
CA PHE A 217 -0.58 -3.05 -7.23
C PHE A 217 -0.15 -2.93 -8.69
N MET A 218 1.13 -3.15 -8.97
CA MET A 218 1.72 -3.05 -10.31
C MET A 218 2.22 -4.41 -10.79
N PHE A 219 1.83 -4.80 -12.00
CA PHE A 219 2.31 -6.03 -12.66
C PHE A 219 2.18 -7.27 -11.76
N SER A 220 1.13 -7.32 -10.94
CA SER A 220 0.96 -8.29 -9.86
C SER A 220 -0.25 -9.18 -10.14
N THR A 221 -0.33 -10.34 -9.49
CA THR A 221 -1.41 -11.31 -9.75
C THR A 221 -2.01 -11.93 -8.49
N ASN A 222 -3.25 -12.43 -8.61
CA ASN A 222 -3.87 -13.39 -7.69
C ASN A 222 -3.86 -12.99 -6.20
N SER A 223 -3.87 -11.69 -5.89
CA SER A 223 -3.79 -11.22 -4.50
C SER A 223 -5.18 -10.90 -3.94
N LEU A 224 -5.32 -11.12 -2.63
CA LEU A 224 -6.55 -10.85 -1.88
C LEU A 224 -6.37 -9.57 -1.05
N VAL A 225 -7.21 -8.58 -1.32
CA VAL A 225 -7.23 -7.28 -0.64
C VAL A 225 -8.57 -7.12 0.06
N ARG A 226 -8.61 -7.20 1.40
CA ARG A 226 -9.88 -7.16 2.12
C ARG A 226 -9.90 -6.40 3.43
N ARG A 227 -11.03 -5.76 3.75
CA ARG A 227 -11.23 -5.06 5.04
C ARG A 227 -10.18 -4.00 5.34
N ASN A 228 -9.59 -3.40 4.31
CA ASN A 228 -8.67 -2.27 4.48
C ASN A 228 -9.45 -0.95 4.45
N VAL A 229 -8.96 0.03 5.20
CA VAL A 229 -9.53 1.38 5.26
C VAL A 229 -8.47 2.38 4.78
N ILE A 230 -8.76 3.07 3.68
CA ILE A 230 -7.88 4.09 3.10
C ILE A 230 -8.59 5.43 3.08
N ILE A 231 -8.00 6.42 3.75
CA ILE A 231 -8.60 7.74 3.96
C ILE A 231 -7.68 8.85 3.43
N ASN A 232 -8.25 9.83 2.73
CA ASN A 232 -7.56 11.08 2.41
C ASN A 232 -6.29 10.92 1.54
N SER A 233 -6.33 10.02 0.54
CA SER A 233 -5.29 9.95 -0.49
C SER A 233 -5.52 11.04 -1.55
N ASN A 234 -4.90 12.20 -1.33
CA ASN A 234 -5.21 13.46 -2.02
C ASN A 234 -4.12 13.90 -2.99
N GLY A 235 -4.44 14.90 -3.82
CA GLY A 235 -3.55 15.47 -4.83
C GLY A 235 -3.72 14.85 -6.21
N ALA A 236 -2.90 15.28 -7.18
CA ALA A 236 -3.01 14.88 -8.60
C ALA A 236 -2.85 13.37 -8.81
N PHE A 237 -2.09 12.71 -7.95
CA PHE A 237 -1.88 11.26 -7.96
C PHE A 237 -2.68 10.52 -6.87
N GLY A 238 -3.55 11.24 -6.15
CA GLY A 238 -4.39 10.72 -5.08
C GLY A 238 -5.25 9.54 -5.54
N VAL A 239 -5.15 8.40 -4.85
CA VAL A 239 -6.00 7.24 -5.10
C VAL A 239 -6.08 6.32 -3.88
N GLY A 240 -7.27 5.77 -3.59
CA GLY A 240 -7.51 4.79 -2.54
C GLY A 240 -6.87 3.43 -2.85
N ILE A 241 -7.20 2.87 -4.01
CA ILE A 241 -6.56 1.68 -4.58
C ILE A 241 -6.29 1.86 -6.08
N ALA A 242 -5.08 1.53 -6.53
CA ALA A 242 -4.67 1.53 -7.92
C ALA A 242 -4.22 0.14 -8.37
N LEU A 243 -4.78 -0.30 -9.49
CA LEU A 243 -4.39 -1.49 -10.23
C LEU A 243 -3.72 -1.05 -11.52
N LYS A 244 -2.49 -1.48 -11.76
CA LYS A 244 -1.79 -1.29 -13.03
C LYS A 244 -1.25 -2.62 -13.49
N ASP A 245 -1.76 -3.10 -14.62
CA ASP A 245 -1.40 -4.42 -15.15
C ASP A 245 -1.57 -5.54 -14.11
N ALA A 246 -2.62 -5.43 -13.29
CA ALA A 246 -2.88 -6.33 -12.17
C ALA A 246 -4.04 -7.26 -12.52
N SER A 247 -3.84 -8.56 -12.34
CA SER A 247 -4.76 -9.59 -12.86
C SER A 247 -5.15 -10.62 -11.80
N GLY A 248 -6.40 -11.11 -11.81
CA GLY A 248 -6.86 -12.12 -10.85
C GLY A 248 -7.03 -11.60 -9.42
N PHE A 249 -7.19 -10.29 -9.22
CA PHE A 249 -7.34 -9.71 -7.88
C PHE A 249 -8.73 -9.95 -7.30
N ASN A 250 -8.80 -10.24 -6.01
CA ASN A 250 -10.04 -10.21 -5.23
C ASN A 250 -9.96 -9.04 -4.23
N ILE A 251 -10.76 -8.00 -4.48
CA ILE A 251 -10.79 -6.76 -3.70
C ILE A 251 -12.16 -6.69 -3.05
N ARG A 252 -12.25 -6.95 -1.76
CA ARG A 252 -13.55 -7.02 -1.09
C ARG A 252 -13.63 -6.41 0.29
N GLU A 253 -14.79 -5.91 0.67
CA GLU A 253 -15.04 -5.38 2.02
C GLU A 253 -14.09 -4.22 2.39
N ASN A 254 -13.47 -3.52 1.43
CA ASN A 254 -12.58 -2.39 1.70
C ASN A 254 -13.36 -1.08 1.74
N THR A 255 -12.86 -0.09 2.48
CA THR A 255 -13.42 1.26 2.55
C THR A 255 -12.43 2.27 1.96
N PHE A 256 -12.83 2.95 0.89
CA PHE A 256 -12.08 4.01 0.22
C PHE A 256 -12.81 5.34 0.43
N LEU A 257 -12.29 6.17 1.35
CA LEU A 257 -12.97 7.36 1.85
C LEU A 257 -12.18 8.65 1.58
N TYR A 258 -12.84 9.69 1.05
CA TYR A 258 -12.25 11.02 0.83
C TYR A 258 -10.95 11.03 0.00
N ASN A 259 -10.84 10.15 -1.00
CA ASN A 259 -9.68 10.15 -1.89
C ASN A 259 -9.96 10.96 -3.16
N SER A 260 -8.92 11.44 -3.84
CA SER A 260 -9.08 12.03 -5.18
C SER A 260 -9.71 11.02 -6.16
N ARG A 261 -9.39 9.73 -6.00
CA ARG A 261 -9.99 8.59 -6.71
C ARG A 261 -10.17 7.45 -5.72
N GLY A 262 -11.35 6.86 -5.62
CA GLY A 262 -11.57 5.68 -4.77
C GLY A 262 -10.79 4.50 -5.34
N ILE A 263 -11.11 4.13 -6.57
CA ILE A 263 -10.52 3.02 -7.32
C ILE A 263 -9.98 3.55 -8.65
N TYR A 264 -8.75 3.17 -8.99
CA TYR A 264 -8.14 3.41 -10.30
C TYR A 264 -7.76 2.07 -10.92
N SER A 265 -8.29 1.77 -12.10
CA SER A 265 -7.96 0.56 -12.87
C SER A 265 -7.32 0.93 -14.19
N ASP A 266 -6.03 0.70 -14.30
CA ASP A 266 -5.22 0.90 -15.50
C ASP A 266 -4.89 -0.47 -16.11
N ARG A 267 -5.49 -0.75 -17.27
CA ARG A 267 -5.25 -1.96 -18.05
C ARG A 267 -5.27 -3.23 -17.19
N SER A 268 -6.25 -3.31 -16.28
CA SER A 268 -6.35 -4.33 -15.24
C SER A 268 -7.75 -4.95 -15.25
N PRO A 269 -7.90 -6.25 -15.59
CA PRO A 269 -6.83 -7.23 -15.84
C PRO A 269 -6.05 -7.01 -17.13
N LEU A 270 -4.79 -7.49 -17.12
CA LEU A 270 -3.93 -7.55 -18.30
C LEU A 270 -3.83 -8.99 -18.86
N ASN A 271 -3.81 -9.99 -17.98
CA ASN A 271 -3.62 -11.37 -18.38
C ASN A 271 -4.93 -11.95 -18.97
N PRO A 272 -4.90 -12.47 -20.21
CA PRO A 272 -6.09 -13.03 -20.85
C PRO A 272 -6.77 -14.13 -20.02
N GLY A 273 -8.09 -14.11 -19.95
CA GLY A 273 -8.89 -15.10 -19.23
C GLY A 273 -8.88 -14.96 -17.70
N THR A 274 -8.24 -13.92 -17.16
CA THR A 274 -8.32 -13.58 -15.74
C THR A 274 -9.43 -12.56 -15.46
N VAL A 275 -9.93 -12.54 -14.22
CA VAL A 275 -10.98 -11.63 -13.78
C VAL A 275 -10.52 -10.94 -12.51
N ASN A 276 -10.65 -9.62 -12.45
CA ASN A 276 -10.57 -8.87 -11.20
C ASN A 276 -11.97 -8.76 -10.61
N THR A 277 -12.13 -9.14 -9.34
CA THR A 277 -13.41 -9.07 -8.63
C THR A 277 -13.35 -7.99 -7.58
N LEU A 278 -14.30 -7.05 -7.63
CA LEU A 278 -14.49 -5.98 -6.66
C LEU A 278 -15.85 -6.19 -5.99
N GLU A 279 -15.85 -6.72 -4.77
CA GLU A 279 -17.07 -7.14 -4.07
C GLU A 279 -17.28 -6.44 -2.72
N ASN A 280 -18.48 -5.91 -2.48
CA ASN A 280 -18.88 -5.35 -1.18
C ASN A 280 -17.91 -4.28 -0.63
N ASN A 281 -17.26 -3.51 -1.51
CA ASN A 281 -16.44 -2.38 -1.08
C ASN A 281 -17.31 -1.14 -0.85
N GLN A 282 -16.85 -0.24 0.01
CA GLN A 282 -17.44 1.05 0.26
C GLN A 282 -16.58 2.14 -0.39
N ILE A 283 -17.12 2.77 -1.43
CA ILE A 283 -16.48 3.84 -2.20
C ILE A 283 -17.18 5.15 -1.84
N LEU A 284 -16.63 5.84 -0.84
CA LEU A 284 -17.33 6.89 -0.12
C LEU A 284 -16.67 8.27 -0.31
N TYR A 285 -17.45 9.26 -0.71
CA TYR A 285 -17.06 10.67 -0.72
C TYR A 285 -15.75 10.96 -1.45
N ASN A 286 -15.45 10.21 -2.51
CA ASN A 286 -14.27 10.45 -3.34
C ASN A 286 -14.59 11.50 -4.41
N VAL A 287 -13.57 12.18 -4.93
CA VAL A 287 -13.80 13.07 -6.10
C VAL A 287 -14.21 12.24 -7.31
N ILE A 288 -13.63 11.06 -7.50
CA ILE A 288 -14.07 10.06 -8.47
C ILE A 288 -14.17 8.72 -7.74
N GLY A 289 -15.30 8.02 -7.82
CA GLY A 289 -15.48 6.70 -7.22
C GLY A 289 -14.61 5.65 -7.91
N LEU A 290 -14.84 5.45 -9.21
CA LEU A 290 -14.05 4.58 -10.09
C LEU A 290 -13.51 5.35 -11.31
N GLN A 291 -12.21 5.26 -11.56
CA GLN A 291 -11.61 5.65 -12.84
C GLN A 291 -11.06 4.42 -13.54
N MET A 292 -11.56 4.18 -14.76
CA MET A 292 -11.06 3.17 -15.67
C MET A 292 -10.16 3.82 -16.74
N HIS A 293 -9.03 3.19 -16.99
CA HIS A 293 -8.06 3.55 -18.01
C HIS A 293 -7.72 2.30 -18.83
N ALA A 294 -7.98 2.37 -20.14
CA ALA A 294 -7.63 1.33 -21.10
C ALA A 294 -8.05 -0.12 -20.73
N THR A 295 -9.27 -0.34 -20.23
CA THR A 295 -9.86 -1.68 -19.99
C THR A 295 -9.62 -2.62 -21.17
N GLN A 296 -9.08 -3.80 -20.88
CA GLN A 296 -8.77 -4.85 -21.87
C GLN A 296 -9.51 -6.17 -21.62
N GLU A 297 -9.75 -6.48 -20.34
CA GLU A 297 -10.32 -7.73 -19.85
C GLU A 297 -11.41 -7.44 -18.82
N LYS A 298 -12.18 -8.47 -18.48
CA LYS A 298 -13.34 -8.39 -17.60
C LYS A 298 -12.97 -8.09 -16.15
N SER A 299 -13.61 -7.09 -15.56
CA SER A 299 -13.76 -6.94 -14.11
C SER A 299 -15.21 -7.14 -13.68
N VAL A 300 -15.41 -7.67 -12.47
CA VAL A 300 -16.74 -7.87 -11.86
C VAL A 300 -16.87 -6.91 -10.69
N PHE A 301 -17.86 -6.02 -10.76
CA PHE A 301 -18.23 -5.09 -9.70
C PHE A 301 -19.55 -5.54 -9.10
N LYS A 302 -19.50 -6.07 -7.88
CA LYS A 302 -20.69 -6.66 -7.26
C LYS A 302 -20.89 -6.20 -5.83
N GLY A 303 -22.12 -5.82 -5.49
CA GLY A 303 -22.42 -5.52 -4.09
C GLY A 303 -21.76 -4.28 -3.53
N ASN A 304 -21.11 -3.41 -4.32
CA ASN A 304 -20.36 -2.27 -3.78
C ASN A 304 -21.29 -1.09 -3.47
N ASP A 305 -20.92 -0.28 -2.49
CA ASP A 305 -21.62 0.96 -2.13
C ASP A 305 -20.87 2.16 -2.72
N PHE A 306 -21.48 2.86 -3.68
CA PHE A 306 -21.01 4.15 -4.21
C PHE A 306 -21.85 5.27 -3.59
N ILE A 307 -21.26 6.04 -2.67
CA ILE A 307 -21.98 7.06 -1.91
C ILE A 307 -21.17 8.35 -1.85
N GLY A 308 -21.80 9.48 -2.17
CA GLY A 308 -21.27 10.83 -2.04
C GLY A 308 -20.08 11.14 -2.95
N ASN A 309 -19.81 10.31 -3.95
CA ASN A 309 -18.73 10.57 -4.90
C ASN A 309 -19.13 11.70 -5.85
N MET A 310 -18.23 12.64 -6.16
CA MET A 310 -18.57 13.70 -7.15
C MET A 310 -18.78 13.11 -8.56
N GLU A 311 -18.12 11.99 -8.85
CA GLU A 311 -18.37 11.21 -10.06
C GLU A 311 -18.38 9.74 -9.66
N THR A 312 -19.47 9.02 -9.91
CA THR A 312 -19.56 7.58 -9.62
C THR A 312 -18.48 6.80 -10.37
N ALA A 313 -18.42 6.97 -11.69
CA ALA A 313 -17.41 6.37 -12.54
C ALA A 313 -17.04 7.26 -13.74
N ILE A 314 -15.78 7.16 -14.19
CA ILE A 314 -15.32 7.72 -15.45
C ILE A 314 -14.48 6.70 -16.24
N ASN A 315 -14.44 6.88 -17.56
CA ASN A 315 -13.46 6.25 -18.44
C ASN A 315 -12.77 7.35 -19.24
N ASP A 316 -11.44 7.37 -19.22
CA ASP A 316 -10.63 8.42 -19.86
C ASP A 316 -10.00 7.97 -21.19
N THR A 317 -10.28 6.75 -21.62
CA THR A 317 -9.70 6.13 -22.81
C THR A 317 -10.78 5.83 -23.85
N PRO A 318 -10.85 6.57 -24.97
CA PRO A 318 -11.77 6.27 -26.07
C PRO A 318 -11.55 4.85 -26.62
N GLY A 319 -12.64 4.13 -26.91
CA GLY A 319 -12.58 2.77 -27.47
C GLY A 319 -12.08 1.69 -26.50
N SER A 320 -11.99 2.01 -25.20
CA SER A 320 -11.74 1.00 -24.17
C SER A 320 -12.91 0.00 -24.08
N LYS A 321 -12.59 -1.28 -23.82
CA LYS A 321 -13.56 -2.39 -23.78
C LYS A 321 -14.36 -2.44 -22.47
N ILE A 322 -14.95 -1.32 -22.08
CA ILE A 322 -15.66 -1.17 -20.80
C ILE A 322 -16.89 -2.07 -20.70
N GLU A 323 -17.47 -2.45 -21.83
CA GLU A 323 -18.60 -3.38 -21.96
C GLU A 323 -18.29 -4.81 -21.49
N LEU A 324 -17.02 -5.16 -21.33
CA LEU A 324 -16.61 -6.44 -20.75
C LEU A 324 -16.83 -6.51 -19.23
N ASN A 325 -17.01 -5.37 -18.57
CA ASN A 325 -17.21 -5.33 -17.14
C ASN A 325 -18.64 -5.74 -16.77
N GLU A 326 -18.77 -6.51 -15.70
CA GLU A 326 -20.07 -6.94 -15.17
C GLU A 326 -20.40 -6.19 -13.89
N TRP A 327 -21.65 -5.78 -13.77
CA TRP A 327 -22.17 -5.00 -12.66
C TRP A 327 -23.43 -5.69 -12.13
N SER A 328 -23.49 -5.93 -10.81
CA SER A 328 -24.67 -6.53 -10.19
C SER A 328 -24.77 -6.17 -8.71
N GLY A 329 -25.97 -5.85 -8.22
CA GLY A 329 -26.21 -5.68 -6.79
C GLY A 329 -25.44 -4.52 -6.17
N ASN A 330 -24.95 -3.56 -6.94
CA ASN A 330 -24.28 -2.38 -6.38
C ASN A 330 -25.33 -1.37 -5.89
N TYR A 331 -25.01 -0.64 -4.84
CA TYR A 331 -25.78 0.51 -4.38
C TYR A 331 -25.18 1.79 -4.94
N PHE A 332 -26.02 2.64 -5.51
CA PHE A 332 -25.66 3.98 -5.99
C PHE A 332 -26.61 4.98 -5.34
N ASP A 333 -26.06 6.00 -4.69
CA ASP A 333 -26.85 7.04 -4.02
C ASP A 333 -27.65 7.93 -4.99
N GLU A 334 -27.29 7.92 -6.28
CA GLU A 334 -28.02 8.58 -7.37
C GLU A 334 -29.07 7.69 -8.06
N TYR A 335 -29.29 6.45 -7.60
CA TYR A 335 -30.32 5.58 -8.18
C TYR A 335 -31.73 6.02 -7.74
N GLU A 336 -32.54 6.44 -8.71
CA GLU A 336 -33.92 6.94 -8.52
C GLU A 336 -35.00 5.93 -8.97
N GLY A 337 -34.63 4.67 -9.17
CA GLY A 337 -35.56 3.63 -9.61
C GLY A 337 -36.55 3.17 -8.54
N LEU A 338 -37.46 2.28 -8.93
CA LEU A 338 -38.50 1.73 -8.06
C LEU A 338 -38.19 0.29 -7.67
N ASP A 339 -38.68 -0.08 -6.48
CA ASP A 339 -38.73 -1.44 -5.96
C ASP A 339 -40.19 -1.73 -5.59
N VAL A 340 -40.93 -2.25 -6.56
CA VAL A 340 -42.39 -2.46 -6.49
C VAL A 340 -42.72 -3.67 -5.63
N ASP A 341 -41.93 -4.75 -5.75
CA ASP A 341 -42.16 -6.00 -5.00
C ASP A 341 -41.54 -6.00 -3.60
N ARG A 342 -40.72 -5.00 -3.28
CA ARG A 342 -40.09 -4.71 -1.98
C ARG A 342 -39.06 -5.74 -1.56
N ASP A 343 -38.34 -6.32 -2.51
CA ASP A 343 -37.26 -7.28 -2.24
C ASP A 343 -35.92 -6.61 -1.90
N GLY A 344 -35.83 -5.28 -2.03
CA GLY A 344 -34.63 -4.49 -1.76
C GLY A 344 -33.70 -4.31 -2.97
N ILE A 345 -34.10 -4.81 -4.15
CA ILE A 345 -33.46 -4.65 -5.45
C ILE A 345 -34.37 -3.75 -6.31
N GLY A 346 -33.76 -2.88 -7.10
CA GLY A 346 -34.49 -2.04 -8.03
C GLY A 346 -34.99 -2.81 -9.25
N ASP A 347 -36.26 -2.63 -9.61
CA ASP A 347 -36.91 -3.22 -10.79
C ASP A 347 -36.43 -2.62 -12.13
N THR A 348 -35.72 -1.50 -12.07
CA THR A 348 -35.16 -0.82 -13.24
C THR A 348 -33.63 -0.83 -13.20
N PRO A 349 -32.94 -1.01 -14.34
CA PRO A 349 -31.49 -0.98 -14.36
C PRO A 349 -30.98 0.41 -13.98
N TYR A 350 -29.88 0.46 -13.24
CA TYR A 350 -29.10 1.69 -13.09
C TYR A 350 -28.20 1.87 -14.32
N LEU A 351 -28.25 3.05 -14.93
CA LEU A 351 -27.47 3.39 -16.11
C LEU A 351 -26.62 4.63 -15.84
N HIS A 352 -25.30 4.51 -15.99
CA HIS A 352 -24.40 5.66 -15.91
C HIS A 352 -23.96 6.09 -17.30
N PHE A 353 -24.18 7.37 -17.62
CA PHE A 353 -23.81 7.97 -18.90
C PHE A 353 -22.76 9.05 -18.73
N VAL A 354 -21.84 9.12 -19.70
CA VAL A 354 -20.93 10.26 -19.87
C VAL A 354 -21.34 11.07 -21.07
N TYR A 355 -21.55 12.36 -20.82
CA TYR A 355 -21.86 13.36 -21.82
C TYR A 355 -20.56 14.00 -22.33
N ALA A 356 -20.47 14.27 -23.64
CA ALA A 356 -19.23 14.77 -24.27
C ALA A 356 -18.83 16.18 -23.79
N ASP A 357 -19.76 16.91 -23.17
CA ASP A 357 -19.65 18.28 -22.72
C ASP A 357 -19.25 18.41 -21.24
N LYS A 358 -18.66 17.37 -20.63
CA LYS A 358 -18.10 17.43 -19.26
C LYS A 358 -16.88 18.38 -19.20
N LEU A 359 -17.15 19.67 -19.14
CA LEU A 359 -16.14 20.75 -19.10
C LEU A 359 -15.10 20.53 -17.98
N TRP A 360 -15.48 19.95 -16.84
CA TRP A 360 -14.56 19.74 -15.71
C TRP A 360 -13.53 18.62 -15.92
N GLN A 361 -13.72 17.74 -16.89
CA GLN A 361 -12.69 16.78 -17.27
C GLN A 361 -11.52 17.51 -17.97
N TYR A 362 -11.84 18.52 -18.78
CA TYR A 362 -10.87 19.35 -19.48
C TYR A 362 -10.37 20.53 -18.63
N TYR A 363 -11.19 21.03 -17.71
CA TYR A 363 -10.90 22.16 -16.84
C TYR A 363 -11.11 21.79 -15.36
N PRO A 364 -10.09 21.20 -14.69
CA PRO A 364 -10.20 20.74 -13.30
C PRO A 364 -10.64 21.83 -12.30
N THR A 365 -10.38 23.11 -12.61
CA THR A 365 -10.81 24.26 -11.80
C THR A 365 -12.32 24.38 -11.70
N LEU A 366 -13.09 23.88 -12.69
CA LEU A 366 -14.55 23.90 -12.64
C LEU A 366 -15.12 22.98 -11.54
N ARG A 367 -14.33 22.03 -11.02
CA ARG A 367 -14.73 21.19 -9.87
C ARG A 367 -15.00 22.02 -8.61
N PHE A 368 -14.46 23.23 -8.51
CA PHE A 368 -14.79 24.15 -7.41
C PHE A 368 -16.29 24.50 -7.37
N PHE A 369 -16.95 24.55 -8.53
CA PHE A 369 -18.39 24.86 -8.63
C PHE A 369 -19.26 23.60 -8.54
N TYR A 370 -18.68 22.44 -8.23
CA TYR A 370 -19.42 21.20 -8.06
C TYR A 370 -20.41 21.34 -6.88
N GLY A 371 -21.68 20.99 -7.12
CA GLY A 371 -22.77 21.22 -6.16
C GLY A 371 -23.38 22.63 -6.18
N SER A 372 -22.87 23.54 -7.03
CA SER A 372 -23.55 24.83 -7.26
C SER A 372 -24.82 24.64 -8.09
N THR A 373 -25.76 25.57 -7.94
CA THR A 373 -26.99 25.61 -8.74
C THR A 373 -26.71 25.74 -10.25
N VAL A 374 -25.60 26.41 -10.62
CA VAL A 374 -25.20 26.60 -12.02
C VAL A 374 -24.80 25.28 -12.67
N ILE A 375 -23.90 24.52 -12.03
CA ILE A 375 -23.48 23.21 -12.55
C ILE A 375 -24.64 22.21 -12.53
N SER A 376 -25.48 22.25 -11.48
CA SER A 376 -26.68 21.40 -11.41
C SER A 376 -27.65 21.66 -12.56
N GLY A 377 -27.86 22.94 -12.92
CA GLY A 377 -28.67 23.33 -14.07
C GLY A 377 -28.07 22.89 -15.40
N LEU A 378 -26.75 23.03 -15.57
CA LEU A 378 -26.05 22.53 -16.77
C LEU A 378 -26.16 21.01 -16.90
N ASN A 379 -25.98 20.26 -15.80
CA ASN A 379 -26.14 18.80 -15.80
C ASN A 379 -27.56 18.37 -16.16
N PHE A 380 -28.58 19.08 -15.66
CA PHE A 380 -29.97 18.83 -16.02
C PHE A 380 -30.22 19.06 -17.51
N LEU A 381 -29.70 20.15 -18.07
CA LEU A 381 -29.82 20.44 -19.50
C LEU A 381 -29.09 19.40 -20.36
N ALA A 382 -27.88 18.98 -19.96
CA ALA A 382 -27.13 17.93 -20.65
C ALA A 382 -27.87 16.59 -20.63
N LYS A 383 -28.57 16.25 -19.54
CA LYS A 383 -29.43 15.05 -19.46
C LYS A 383 -30.66 15.16 -20.36
N LEU A 384 -31.29 16.33 -20.47
CA LEU A 384 -32.51 16.54 -21.26
C LEU A 384 -32.27 16.67 -22.76
N ALA A 385 -31.23 17.42 -23.15
CA ALA A 385 -30.95 17.79 -24.53
C ALA A 385 -29.43 17.75 -24.79
N PRO A 386 -28.83 16.54 -24.79
CA PRO A 386 -27.40 16.41 -25.01
C PRO A 386 -27.03 16.83 -26.44
N PHE A 387 -25.95 17.61 -26.58
CA PHE A 387 -25.44 18.06 -27.88
C PHE A 387 -24.82 16.94 -28.73
N SER A 388 -24.56 15.78 -28.12
CA SER A 388 -24.06 14.55 -28.75
C SER A 388 -24.66 13.33 -28.05
N GLU A 389 -24.73 12.19 -28.74
CA GLU A 389 -25.17 10.95 -28.10
C GLU A 389 -24.26 10.60 -26.89
N PRO A 390 -24.82 10.42 -25.68
CA PRO A 390 -24.03 10.12 -24.50
C PRO A 390 -23.50 8.68 -24.55
N LEU A 391 -22.28 8.48 -24.04
CA LEU A 391 -21.69 7.15 -23.95
C LEU A 391 -22.14 6.47 -22.66
N LYS A 392 -22.80 5.31 -22.78
CA LYS A 392 -23.09 4.45 -21.62
C LYS A 392 -21.78 3.88 -21.07
N LEU A 393 -21.45 4.19 -19.81
CA LEU A 393 -20.25 3.66 -19.15
C LEU A 393 -20.47 2.34 -18.45
N LEU A 394 -21.61 2.18 -17.78
CA LEU A 394 -21.97 0.96 -17.07
C LEU A 394 -23.49 0.84 -16.93
N GLU A 395 -23.92 -0.39 -16.70
CA GLU A 395 -25.31 -0.78 -16.47
C GLU A 395 -25.32 -1.85 -15.37
N ASP A 396 -26.00 -1.58 -14.26
CA ASP A 396 -26.31 -2.59 -13.24
C ASP A 396 -27.79 -2.96 -13.38
N GLY A 397 -28.06 -4.21 -13.75
CA GLY A 397 -29.43 -4.70 -13.94
C GLY A 397 -30.16 -5.05 -12.64
N SER A 398 -29.49 -4.97 -11.49
CA SER A 398 -30.03 -5.35 -10.18
C SER A 398 -29.50 -4.41 -9.09
N PRO A 399 -29.64 -3.08 -9.23
CA PRO A 399 -29.10 -2.14 -8.26
C PRO A 399 -29.79 -2.33 -6.90
N LYS A 400 -29.05 -2.21 -5.81
CA LYS A 400 -29.64 -2.29 -4.46
C LYS A 400 -30.37 -0.99 -4.12
N MET A 401 -31.48 -1.11 -3.38
CA MET A 401 -32.21 0.04 -2.83
C MET A 401 -31.57 0.64 -1.58
N ARG A 402 -30.67 -0.11 -0.92
CA ARG A 402 -30.01 0.30 0.33
C ARG A 402 -28.53 -0.11 0.32
N PRO A 403 -27.65 0.69 0.96
CA PRO A 403 -26.25 0.33 1.10
C PRO A 403 -26.06 -0.84 2.06
N ASN A 404 -24.95 -1.56 1.95
CA ASN A 404 -24.68 -2.74 2.79
C ASN A 404 -24.63 -2.43 4.29
N ASN A 405 -24.19 -1.22 4.68
CA ASN A 405 -24.00 -0.80 6.06
C ASN A 405 -24.84 0.46 6.41
N ALA A 406 -26.15 0.40 6.20
CA ALA A 406 -27.07 1.53 6.43
C ALA A 406 -26.99 2.15 7.84
N GLU A 407 -26.54 1.41 8.86
CA GLU A 407 -26.39 1.91 10.24
C GLU A 407 -25.08 2.68 10.50
N LYS A 408 -24.06 2.56 9.63
CA LYS A 408 -22.77 3.26 9.77
C LYS A 408 -22.61 4.47 8.83
N ALA A 409 -23.61 4.75 7.99
CA ALA A 409 -23.59 5.88 7.06
C ALA A 409 -23.87 7.25 7.73
N THR A 410 -23.93 7.29 9.06
CA THR A 410 -23.91 8.52 9.86
C THR A 410 -22.52 8.70 10.47
N LEU A 411 -21.60 9.28 9.70
CA LEU A 411 -20.35 9.85 10.20
C LEU A 411 -20.25 11.31 9.78
#